data_AF-A0A0C2BZY7-F1
#
_entry.id   AF-A0A0C2BZY7-F1
#
_cell.length_a   1.000
_cell.length_b   1.000
_cell.length_c   1.000
_cell.angle_alpha   90.00
_cell.angle_beta   90.00
_cell.angle_gamma   90.00
#
_symmetry.space_group_name_H-M   'P 1'
#
loop_
_entity.id
_entity.type
_entity.pdbx_description
1 polymer ?
#
loop_
_entity_poly.entity_id
_entity_poly.type
_entity_poly.pdbx_seq_one_letter_code
_entity_poly.pdbx_strand_id
1 'polypeptide(L)'
;VIVPISLYITVEIIKAAQIYFLSQDIELYDEESDRPIDCRSLNIPEELGQITHVLSDKTGTLTENIMVFRNCAFDLKDYGSEKDLVILQFQHVSVYFWCSFVVFAAERSAPD
;
A
#
# COMPACT_ATOMS: atom_id res chain seq x y z
N VAL A 1 -26.07 -38.56 -10.75
CA VAL A 1 -24.59 -38.69 -10.83
C VAL A 1 -24.07 -38.73 -9.41
N ILE A 2 -23.35 -39.78 -9.01
CA ILE A 2 -22.81 -39.92 -7.65
C ILE A 2 -21.36 -39.45 -7.68
N VAL A 3 -21.05 -38.40 -6.94
CA VAL A 3 -19.66 -37.96 -6.75
C VAL A 3 -19.08 -38.78 -5.60
N PRO A 4 -17.93 -39.46 -5.79
CA PRO A 4 -17.33 -40.27 -4.75
C PRO A 4 -16.83 -39.40 -3.59
N ILE A 5 -17.10 -39.85 -2.36
CA ILE A 5 -16.75 -39.15 -1.11
C ILE A 5 -15.23 -38.94 -0.99
N SER A 6 -14.44 -39.88 -1.51
CA SER A 6 -12.97 -39.79 -1.52
C SER A 6 -12.46 -38.59 -2.30
N LEU A 7 -13.08 -38.27 -3.44
CA LEU A 7 -12.66 -37.15 -4.28
C LEU A 7 -12.86 -35.81 -3.58
N TYR A 8 -13.99 -35.66 -2.87
CA TYR A 8 -14.28 -34.46 -2.09
C TYR A 8 -13.21 -34.21 -1.01
N ILE A 9 -12.91 -35.23 -0.21
CA ILE A 9 -11.93 -35.13 0.88
C ILE A 9 -10.53 -34.86 0.33
N THR A 10 -10.13 -35.49 -0.77
CA THR A 10 -8.81 -35.23 -1.37
C THR A 10 -8.64 -33.79 -1.86
N VAL A 11 -9.69 -33.18 -2.41
CA VAL A 11 -9.62 -31.79 -2.89
C VAL A 11 -9.48 -30.82 -1.71
N GLU A 12 -10.21 -31.05 -0.61
CA GLU A 12 -10.06 -30.22 0.60
C GLU A 12 -8.65 -30.31 1.21
N ILE A 13 -8.06 -31.51 1.24
CA ILE A 13 -6.68 -31.70 1.73
C ILE A 13 -5.67 -30.95 0.85
N ILE A 14 -5.83 -31.00 -0.48
CA ILE A 14 -4.94 -30.28 -1.41
C ILE A 14 -5.06 -28.76 -1.18
N LYS A 15 -6.27 -28.23 -1.02
CA LYS A 15 -6.50 -26.80 -0.74
C LYS A 15 -5.86 -26.36 0.58
N ALA A 16 -6.00 -27.17 1.62
CA ALA A 16 -5.35 -26.93 2.91
C ALA A 16 -3.81 -26.96 2.80
N ALA A 17 -3.26 -27.91 2.06
CA ALA A 17 -1.82 -28.01 1.83
C ALA A 17 -1.27 -26.79 1.06
N GLN A 18 -1.99 -26.30 0.05
CA GLN A 18 -1.60 -25.10 -0.71
C GLN A 18 -1.50 -23.86 0.18
N ILE A 19 -2.49 -23.65 1.04
CA ILE A 19 -2.48 -22.51 1.97
C ILE A 19 -1.38 -22.63 3.02
N TYR A 20 -1.13 -23.84 3.49
CA TYR A 20 -0.01 -24.09 4.40
C TYR A 20 1.32 -23.66 3.76
N PHE A 21 1.58 -24.04 2.50
CA PHE A 21 2.78 -23.61 1.80
C PHE A 21 2.84 -22.10 1.59
N LEU A 22 1.71 -21.45 1.26
CA LEU A 22 1.65 -20.00 1.07
C LEU A 22 1.98 -19.23 2.36
N SER A 23 1.51 -19.73 3.51
CA SER A 23 1.77 -19.11 4.82
C SER A 23 3.23 -19.23 5.28
N GLN A 24 4.00 -20.14 4.69
CA GLN A 24 5.42 -20.35 5.00
C GLN A 24 6.35 -19.66 4.00
N ASP A 25 5.79 -18.96 3.00
CA ASP A 25 6.58 -18.26 2.01
C ASP A 25 7.17 -16.97 2.59
N ILE A 26 8.49 -16.80 2.42
CA ILE A 26 9.25 -15.65 2.94
C ILE A 26 9.05 -14.42 2.04
N GLU A 27 8.75 -14.62 0.75
CA GLU A 27 8.55 -13.50 -0.19
C GLU A 27 7.23 -12.74 0.08
N LEU A 28 6.27 -13.40 0.72
CA LEU A 28 4.96 -12.85 1.09
C LEU A 28 4.91 -12.39 2.56
N TYR A 29 6.06 -12.36 3.24
CA TYR A 29 6.19 -11.89 4.61
C TYR A 29 6.36 -10.37 4.65
N ASP A 30 5.56 -9.69 5.46
CA ASP A 30 5.71 -8.26 5.69
C ASP A 30 6.62 -8.00 6.90
N GLU A 31 7.83 -7.51 6.64
CA GLU A 31 8.83 -7.18 7.66
C GLU A 31 8.43 -5.96 8.52
N GLU A 32 7.65 -5.01 7.97
CA GLU A 32 7.29 -3.80 8.70
C GLU A 32 6.21 -4.06 9.75
N SER A 33 5.25 -4.94 9.44
CA SER A 33 4.17 -5.30 10.36
C SER A 33 4.39 -6.63 11.10
N ASP A 34 5.49 -7.34 10.82
CA ASP A 34 5.87 -8.65 11.40
C ASP A 34 4.75 -9.69 11.24
N ARG A 35 4.16 -9.75 10.04
CA ARG A 35 2.98 -10.57 9.77
C ARG A 35 3.15 -11.42 8.51
N PRO A 36 2.98 -12.75 8.61
CA PRO A 36 2.85 -13.59 7.44
C PRO A 36 1.47 -13.41 6.79
N ILE A 37 1.33 -13.83 5.54
CA ILE A 37 0.06 -13.83 4.83
C ILE A 37 -0.98 -14.70 5.55
N ASP A 38 -2.12 -14.10 5.91
CA ASP A 38 -3.25 -14.79 6.56
C ASP A 38 -4.38 -15.07 5.55
N CYS A 39 -4.56 -16.35 5.22
CA CYS A 39 -5.61 -16.79 4.32
C CYS A 39 -6.84 -17.25 5.11
N ARG A 40 -7.87 -16.41 5.14
CA ARG A 40 -9.12 -16.67 5.89
C ARG A 40 -10.08 -17.63 5.20
N SER A 41 -9.80 -18.03 3.96
CA SER A 41 -10.65 -18.92 3.15
C SER A 41 -9.80 -19.93 2.37
N LEU A 42 -10.29 -21.18 2.31
CA LEU A 42 -9.60 -22.31 1.67
C LEU A 42 -9.62 -22.27 0.13
N ASN A 43 -10.49 -21.45 -0.47
CA ASN A 43 -10.67 -21.37 -1.92
C ASN A 43 -9.87 -20.24 -2.59
N ILE A 44 -9.23 -19.38 -1.80
CA ILE A 44 -8.46 -18.22 -2.28
C ILE A 44 -7.43 -18.57 -3.37
N PRO A 45 -6.57 -19.61 -3.24
CA PRO A 45 -5.56 -19.87 -4.26
C PRO A 45 -6.13 -20.25 -5.63
N GLU A 46 -7.32 -20.87 -5.66
CA GLU A 46 -8.01 -21.23 -6.90
C GLU A 46 -8.64 -19.98 -7.56
N GLU A 47 -9.26 -19.12 -6.76
CA GLU A 47 -9.84 -17.85 -7.21
C GLU A 47 -8.76 -16.88 -7.70
N LEU A 48 -7.61 -16.82 -7.02
CA LEU A 48 -6.46 -15.99 -7.42
C LEU A 48 -5.92 -16.41 -8.79
N GLY A 49 -5.88 -17.70 -9.10
CA GLY A 49 -5.41 -18.21 -10.39
C GLY A 49 -6.31 -17.82 -11.58
N GLN A 50 -7.54 -17.38 -11.31
CA GLN A 50 -8.54 -17.03 -12.32
C GLN A 50 -8.88 -15.54 -12.34
N ILE A 51 -8.21 -14.72 -11.52
CA ILE A 51 -8.53 -13.30 -11.41
C ILE A 51 -8.07 -12.55 -12.67
N THR A 52 -8.95 -11.70 -13.21
CA THR A 52 -8.69 -10.95 -14.46
C THR A 52 -8.61 -9.44 -14.23
N HIS A 53 -9.21 -8.94 -13.16
CA HIS A 53 -9.28 -7.52 -12.84
C HIS A 53 -8.95 -7.32 -11.37
N VAL A 54 -8.06 -6.36 -11.09
CA VAL A 54 -7.72 -5.94 -9.72
C VAL A 54 -8.33 -4.56 -9.50
N LEU A 55 -9.22 -4.47 -8.52
CA LEU A 55 -9.80 -3.20 -8.09
C LEU A 55 -9.01 -2.74 -6.86
N SER A 56 -8.21 -1.70 -7.04
CA SER A 56 -7.42 -1.11 -5.96
C SER A 56 -8.09 0.17 -5.45
N ASP A 57 -8.23 0.28 -4.12
CA ASP A 57 -8.62 1.54 -3.50
C ASP A 57 -7.46 2.54 -3.52
N LYS A 58 -7.76 3.84 -3.58
CA LYS A 58 -6.74 4.88 -3.68
C LYS A 58 -6.03 5.09 -2.36
N THR A 59 -6.79 5.34 -1.28
CA THR A 59 -6.21 5.76 0.00
C THR A 59 -5.98 4.55 0.88
N GLY A 60 -4.75 4.33 1.35
CA GLY A 60 -4.41 3.18 2.19
C GLY A 60 -4.10 1.89 1.43
N THR A 61 -4.17 1.87 0.09
CA THR A 61 -3.67 0.76 -0.75
C THR A 61 -2.64 1.26 -1.77
N LEU A 62 -2.99 2.26 -2.58
CA LEU A 62 -2.04 2.85 -3.55
C LEU A 62 -1.14 3.92 -2.95
N THR A 63 -1.63 4.62 -1.93
CA THR A 63 -0.87 5.67 -1.25
C THR A 63 -0.95 5.48 0.25
N GLU A 64 0.20 5.54 0.92
CA GLU A 64 0.26 5.82 2.34
C GLU A 64 -0.41 7.17 2.62
N ASN A 65 -1.09 7.29 3.76
CA ASN A 65 -1.71 8.55 4.17
C ASN A 65 -0.66 9.54 4.70
N ILE A 66 0.39 9.78 3.92
CA ILE A 66 1.50 10.66 4.21
C ILE A 66 1.67 11.57 2.99
N MET A 67 1.50 12.87 3.21
CA MET A 67 1.74 13.87 2.18
C MET A 67 3.15 14.42 2.37
N VAL A 68 3.97 14.33 1.34
CA VAL A 68 5.33 14.87 1.34
C VAL A 68 5.37 16.05 0.40
N PHE A 69 5.82 17.20 0.91
CA PHE A 69 6.08 18.35 0.07
C PHE A 69 7.30 18.08 -0.80
N ARG A 70 7.13 18.09 -2.13
CA ARG A 70 8.24 17.87 -3.08
C ARG A 70 8.82 19.18 -3.58
N ASN A 71 8.04 19.96 -4.33
CA ASN A 71 8.53 21.17 -4.98
C ASN A 71 7.49 22.29 -4.85
N CYS A 72 7.95 23.55 -4.76
CA CYS A 72 7.15 24.73 -5.09
C CYS A 72 7.87 25.58 -6.14
N ALA A 73 7.09 26.31 -6.94
CA ALA A 73 7.58 27.32 -7.85
C ALA A 73 7.07 28.68 -7.38
N PHE A 74 7.97 29.66 -7.27
CA PHE A 74 7.62 31.04 -6.95
C PHE A 74 8.45 31.99 -7.80
N ASP A 75 7.81 33.00 -8.40
CA ASP A 75 8.45 34.01 -9.26
C ASP A 75 9.38 33.42 -10.35
N LEU A 76 8.86 32.44 -11.10
CA LEU A 76 9.60 31.66 -12.12
C LEU A 76 10.83 30.88 -11.62
N LYS A 77 11.03 30.78 -10.31
CA LYS A 77 12.10 29.97 -9.72
C LYS A 77 11.51 28.71 -9.08
N ASP A 78 12.01 27.57 -9.53
CA ASP A 78 11.63 26.25 -9.01
C ASP A 78 12.48 25.89 -7.79
N TYR A 79 11.84 25.79 -6.64
CA TYR A 79 12.40 25.30 -5.39
C TYR A 79 12.02 23.82 -5.24
N GLY A 80 12.66 22.99 -6.06
CA GLY A 80 12.58 21.54 -5.98
C GLY A 80 13.95 20.96 -5.66
N SER A 81 14.22 20.73 -4.37
CA SER A 81 15.41 20.00 -3.92
C SER A 81 14.97 18.59 -3.57
N GLU A 82 15.46 17.59 -4.29
CA GLU A 82 15.16 16.17 -4.08
C GLU A 82 15.53 15.69 -2.66
N LYS A 83 16.27 16.50 -1.89
CA LYS A 83 16.82 16.19 -0.58
C LYS A 83 16.01 16.77 0.60
N ASP A 84 15.06 17.67 0.34
CA ASP A 84 14.30 18.36 1.39
C ASP A 84 12.86 17.83 1.46
N LEU A 85 12.72 16.55 1.82
CA LEU A 85 11.42 15.91 2.02
C LEU A 85 10.84 16.33 3.37
N VAL A 86 9.98 17.35 3.38
CA VAL A 86 9.21 17.73 4.58
C VAL A 86 7.95 16.87 4.65
N ILE A 87 7.82 16.05 5.69
CA ILE A 87 6.65 15.20 5.95
C ILE A 87 5.55 16.05 6.55
N LEU A 88 4.37 16.03 5.92
CA LEU A 88 3.22 16.84 6.32
C LEU A 88 2.19 15.92 6.96
N GLN A 89 2.07 16.00 8.28
CA GLN A 89 1.04 15.28 9.01
C GLN A 89 -0.25 16.12 8.97
N PHE A 90 -1.26 15.65 8.24
CA PHE A 90 -2.58 16.29 8.20
C PHE A 90 -3.34 16.03 9.50
N GLN A 91 -3.23 16.94 10.47
CA GLN A 91 -4.23 17.07 11.52
C GLN A 91 -5.17 18.22 11.15
N HIS A 92 -6.17 17.90 10.32
CA HIS A 92 -7.40 18.67 10.11
C HIS A 92 -7.25 20.19 9.94
N VAL A 93 -6.53 20.67 8.91
CA VAL A 93 -6.56 22.11 8.56
C VAL A 93 -6.62 22.30 7.04
N SER A 94 -7.52 23.18 6.63
CA SER A 94 -7.82 23.58 5.26
C SER A 94 -6.57 23.88 4.43
N VAL A 95 -6.50 23.32 3.21
CA VAL A 95 -5.38 23.39 2.26
C VAL A 95 -4.85 24.82 2.04
N TYR A 96 -5.71 25.83 2.20
CA TYR A 96 -5.36 27.25 2.07
C TYR A 96 -4.39 27.76 3.14
N PHE A 97 -4.48 27.28 4.37
CA PHE A 97 -3.56 27.71 5.46
C PHE A 97 -2.13 27.20 5.22
N TRP A 98 -2.04 26.06 4.53
CA TRP A 98 -0.79 25.38 4.21
C TRP A 98 0.01 26.09 3.12
N CYS A 99 -0.66 26.69 2.13
CA CYS A 99 -0.02 27.43 1.04
C CYS A 99 0.79 28.64 1.57
N SER A 100 0.23 29.42 2.51
CA SER A 100 0.95 30.57 3.08
C SER A 100 2.14 30.16 3.96
N PHE A 101 2.04 29.07 4.72
CA PHE A 101 3.12 28.62 5.60
C PHE A 101 4.31 28.01 4.84
N VAL A 102 4.04 27.24 3.77
CA VAL A 102 5.09 26.69 2.90
C VAL A 102 5.85 27.80 2.18
N VAL A 103 5.16 28.80 1.64
CA VAL A 103 5.81 29.95 0.99
C VAL A 103 6.69 30.69 2.00
N PHE A 104 6.20 30.92 3.22
CA PHE A 104 6.97 31.59 4.28
C PHE A 104 8.21 30.80 4.73
N ALA A 105 8.14 29.45 4.70
CA ALA A 105 9.28 28.60 5.03
C ALA A 105 10.31 28.52 3.86
N ALA A 106 9.84 28.47 2.61
CA ALA A 106 10.70 28.47 1.42
C ALA A 106 11.51 29.77 1.31
N GLU A 107 10.91 30.92 1.64
CA GLU A 107 11.56 32.23 1.59
C GLU A 107 12.69 32.39 2.64
N ARG A 108 12.70 31.55 3.69
CA ARG A 108 13.76 31.56 4.71
C ARG A 108 14.93 30.61 4.41
N SER A 109 14.79 29.73 3.41
CA SER A 109 15.79 28.73 3.02
C SER A 109 16.62 29.13 1.80
N ALA A 110 16.33 30.28 1.17
CA ALA A 110 17.17 30.79 0.08
C ALA A 110 18.48 31.36 0.67
N PRO A 111 19.67 30.86 0.31
CA PRO A 111 20.89 31.61 0.52
C PRO A 111 20.89 32.82 -0.41
N ASP A 112 21.35 33.97 0.10
CA ASP A 112 21.44 35.27 -0.59
C ASP A 112 22.09 35.17 -1.99
#